data_AF-A0A6M3K8E2-F1
#
_entry.id   AF-A0A6M3K8E2-F1
#
_cell.length_a   1.000
_cell.length_b   1.000
_cell.length_c   1.000
_cell.angle_alpha   90.00
_cell.angle_beta   90.00
_cell.angle_gamma   90.00
#
_symmetry.space_group_name_H-M   'P 1'
#
loop_
_entity.id
_entity.type
_entity.pdbx_description
1 polymer ?
#
loop_
_entity_poly.entity_id
_entity_poly.type
_entity_poly.pdbx_seq_one_letter_code
_entity_poly.pdbx_strand_id
1 'polypeptide(L)'
;MFVSLIIVCMVLVLPGVGFCGDGKCTYLLLQNRIFDEYIFTCTADDAGKYTGADGTNAVTTRESIEGIVVMLASNPGAYTLTDNWDLTMKEDGADVLGGTGADRDTANSERWFPKDVSGGSTGSVLVNGPLSVAITNNSQPNAIVVIKLRGFFR
;
A
#
# COMPACT_ATOMS: atom_id res chain seq x y z
N MET A 1 -1.62 46.53 -15.00
CA MET A 1 -1.71 45.15 -15.51
C MET A 1 -0.79 44.30 -14.64
N PHE A 2 -1.33 43.69 -13.57
CA PHE A 2 -0.54 42.86 -12.66
C PHE A 2 -0.48 41.45 -13.25
N VAL A 3 0.68 41.05 -13.74
CA VAL A 3 0.93 39.68 -14.18
C VAL A 3 1.20 38.85 -12.94
N SER A 4 0.21 38.06 -12.54
CA SER A 4 0.28 37.13 -11.42
C SER A 4 1.23 35.99 -11.77
N LEU A 5 2.37 35.93 -11.07
CA LEU A 5 3.35 34.85 -11.17
C LEU A 5 2.80 33.62 -10.44
N ILE A 6 2.21 32.69 -11.20
CA ILE A 6 1.87 31.36 -10.69
C ILE A 6 3.19 30.61 -10.47
N ILE A 7 3.66 30.59 -9.23
CA ILE A 7 4.74 29.70 -8.80
C ILE A 7 4.15 28.28 -8.78
N VAL A 8 4.31 27.56 -9.88
CA VAL A 8 4.16 26.12 -9.90
C VAL A 8 5.37 25.57 -9.15
N CYS A 9 5.19 25.22 -7.88
CA CYS A 9 6.14 24.41 -7.12
C CYS A 9 6.19 23.01 -7.73
N MET A 10 6.89 22.87 -8.84
CA MET A 10 7.33 21.58 -9.36
C MET A 10 8.43 21.09 -8.40
N VAL A 11 8.03 20.28 -7.42
CA VAL A 11 8.97 19.59 -6.54
C VAL A 11 9.76 18.61 -7.41
N LEU A 12 10.95 19.05 -7.81
CA LEU A 12 11.95 18.24 -8.48
C LEU A 12 12.44 17.20 -7.45
N VAL A 13 11.88 15.99 -7.49
CA VAL A 13 12.40 14.86 -6.72
C VAL A 13 13.72 14.45 -7.37
N LEU A 14 14.82 15.00 -6.85
CA LEU A 14 16.17 14.53 -7.18
C LEU A 14 16.29 13.07 -6.69
N PRO A 15 16.82 12.13 -7.51
CA PRO A 15 17.19 10.81 -7.00
C PRO A 15 18.38 10.98 -6.04
N GLY A 16 18.08 10.95 -4.74
CA GLY A 16 19.07 10.98 -3.68
C GLY A 16 19.98 9.78 -3.77
N VAL A 17 21.28 10.04 -3.77
CA VAL A 17 22.36 9.05 -3.66
C VAL A 17 22.19 8.20 -2.39
N GLY A 18 22.46 6.90 -2.54
CA GLY A 18 22.18 5.85 -1.56
C GLY A 18 22.82 6.07 -0.18
N PHE A 19 21.95 6.25 0.81
CA PHE A 19 22.14 5.60 2.11
C PHE A 19 21.64 4.16 1.93
N CYS A 20 22.23 3.16 2.59
CA CYS A 20 21.62 1.81 2.66
C CYS A 20 20.14 2.03 3.00
N GLY A 21 19.29 1.78 2.01
CA GLY A 21 17.96 2.34 2.01
C GLY A 21 17.11 1.43 2.85
N ASP A 22 16.86 1.81 4.09
CA ASP A 22 15.78 1.19 4.86
C ASP A 22 14.55 1.12 3.96
N GLY A 23 13.88 -0.03 3.96
CA GLY A 23 12.70 -0.25 3.16
C GLY A 23 11.71 0.86 3.47
N LYS A 24 10.93 1.25 2.49
CA LYS A 24 10.04 2.40 2.65
C LYS A 24 8.72 2.11 2.02
N CYS A 25 7.63 2.24 2.78
CA CYS A 25 6.35 2.53 2.17
C CYS A 25 5.79 3.89 2.54
N THR A 26 5.12 4.47 1.55
CA THR A 26 4.34 5.69 1.68
C THR A 26 2.92 5.41 1.21
N TYR A 27 1.98 6.29 1.59
CA TYR A 27 0.62 6.23 1.09
C TYR A 27 0.14 7.60 0.64
N LEU A 28 -0.78 7.60 -0.31
CA LEU A 28 -1.49 8.77 -0.81
C LEU A 28 -2.97 8.43 -0.87
N LEU A 29 -3.82 9.38 -0.45
CA LEU A 29 -5.25 9.31 -0.70
C LEU A 29 -5.58 10.05 -2.00
N LEU A 30 -6.22 9.35 -2.93
CA LEU A 30 -6.88 9.95 -4.09
C LEU A 30 -8.39 9.93 -3.86
N GLN A 31 -8.96 11.11 -3.61
CA GLN A 31 -10.40 11.28 -3.50
C GLN A 31 -11.03 11.30 -4.89
N ASN A 32 -12.05 10.47 -5.11
CA ASN A 32 -12.83 10.47 -6.35
C ASN A 32 -14.31 10.61 -6.01
N ARG A 33 -15.12 11.05 -6.98
CA ARG A 33 -16.57 11.22 -6.80
C ARG A 33 -17.35 9.92 -6.64
N ILE A 34 -16.72 8.77 -6.88
CA ILE A 34 -17.37 7.46 -6.86
C ILE A 34 -16.73 6.54 -5.81
N PHE A 35 -15.40 6.42 -5.80
CA PHE A 35 -14.65 5.62 -4.82
C PHE A 35 -13.35 6.33 -4.46
N ASP A 36 -13.00 6.32 -3.20
CA ASP A 36 -11.70 6.80 -2.75
C ASP A 36 -10.66 5.67 -2.90
N GLU A 37 -9.43 6.04 -3.26
CA GLU A 37 -8.32 5.12 -3.46
C GLU A 37 -7.16 5.50 -2.54
N TYR A 38 -6.82 4.63 -1.59
CA TYR A 38 -5.53 4.70 -0.90
C TYR A 38 -4.50 3.94 -1.72
N ILE A 39 -3.45 4.64 -2.16
CA ILE A 39 -2.34 4.07 -2.91
C ILE A 39 -1.15 3.96 -1.98
N PHE A 40 -0.78 2.74 -1.62
CA PHE A 40 0.45 2.44 -0.91
C PHE A 40 1.53 2.12 -1.93
N THR A 41 2.68 2.78 -1.81
CA THR A 41 3.87 2.51 -2.62
C THR A 41 4.97 2.07 -1.69
N CYS A 42 5.38 0.81 -1.82
CA CYS A 42 6.40 0.15 -1.02
C CYS A 42 7.64 -0.10 -1.86
N THR A 43 8.82 0.17 -1.32
CA THR A 43 10.14 -0.15 -1.88
C THR A 43 10.90 -0.96 -0.83
N ALA A 44 11.41 -2.13 -1.22
CA ALA A 44 12.18 -2.98 -0.34
C ALA A 44 13.59 -2.42 -0.12
N ASP A 45 14.20 -2.75 1.02
CA ASP A 45 15.62 -2.51 1.28
C ASP A 45 16.53 -3.46 0.49
N ASP A 46 17.83 -3.37 0.76
CA ASP A 46 18.85 -4.25 0.18
C ASP A 46 18.70 -5.73 0.59
N ALA A 47 17.90 -6.03 1.62
CA ALA A 47 17.59 -7.37 2.10
C ALA A 47 16.18 -7.84 1.70
N GLY A 48 15.46 -7.08 0.85
CA GLY A 48 14.11 -7.40 0.41
C GLY A 48 13.01 -7.11 1.43
N LYS A 49 13.30 -6.39 2.52
CA LYS A 49 12.32 -6.03 3.56
C LYS A 49 11.67 -4.69 3.27
N TYR A 50 10.39 -4.61 3.62
CA TYR A 50 9.61 -3.37 3.55
C TYR A 50 9.46 -2.83 4.96
N THR A 51 10.04 -1.66 5.22
CA THR A 51 9.88 -0.99 6.51
C THR A 51 8.99 0.25 6.42
N GLY A 52 8.23 0.48 7.48
CA GLY A 52 7.51 1.72 7.70
C GLY A 52 8.42 2.81 8.23
N ALA A 53 7.88 4.03 8.26
CA ALA A 53 8.61 5.20 8.72
C ALA A 53 9.04 5.12 10.20
N ASP A 54 8.49 4.18 10.96
CA ASP A 54 8.82 3.86 12.35
C ASP A 54 9.82 2.70 12.49
N GLY A 55 10.33 2.16 11.38
CA GLY A 55 11.25 1.02 11.36
C GLY A 55 10.57 -0.35 11.58
N THR A 56 9.24 -0.42 11.62
CA THR A 56 8.51 -1.69 11.67
C THR A 56 8.32 -2.27 10.27
N ASN A 57 8.01 -3.57 10.13
CA ASN A 57 7.69 -4.17 8.82
C ASN A 57 6.29 -3.81 8.30
N ALA A 58 5.70 -2.72 8.80
CA ALA A 58 4.35 -2.29 8.49
C ALA A 58 4.28 -0.77 8.31
N VAL A 59 3.41 -0.32 7.42
CA VAL A 59 3.12 1.10 7.22
C VAL A 59 1.72 1.36 7.71
N THR A 60 1.63 2.11 8.80
CA THR A 60 0.36 2.49 9.41
C THR A 60 -0.09 3.84 8.88
N THR A 61 -1.33 3.95 8.45
CA THR A 61 -1.93 5.23 8.12
C THR A 61 -1.97 6.11 9.36
N ARG A 62 -1.58 7.38 9.24
CA ARG A 62 -1.57 8.31 10.38
C ARG A 62 -2.98 8.67 10.83
N GLU A 63 -3.89 8.75 9.88
CA GLU A 63 -5.29 9.03 10.12
C GLU A 63 -6.07 7.71 10.17
N SER A 64 -7.13 7.70 10.97
CA SER A 64 -8.14 6.65 10.92
C SER A 64 -8.81 6.67 9.55
N ILE A 65 -8.98 5.48 8.97
CA ILE A 65 -9.78 5.30 7.77
C ILE A 65 -11.14 4.78 8.24
N GLU A 66 -12.17 5.58 8.04
CA GLU A 66 -13.55 5.20 8.33
C GLU A 66 -14.28 4.91 7.02
N GLY A 67 -14.70 3.68 6.80
CA GLY A 67 -15.34 3.33 5.54
C GLY A 67 -15.40 1.86 5.20
N ILE A 68 -15.73 1.60 3.95
CA ILE A 68 -15.89 0.25 3.41
C ILE A 68 -14.87 0.02 2.32
N VAL A 69 -13.98 -0.94 2.53
CA VAL A 69 -13.07 -1.44 1.50
C VAL A 69 -13.83 -2.41 0.60
N VAL A 70 -13.81 -2.16 -0.70
CA VAL A 70 -14.51 -2.97 -1.70
C VAL A 70 -13.59 -3.80 -2.58
N MET A 71 -12.34 -3.37 -2.79
CA MET A 71 -11.42 -4.05 -3.70
C MET A 71 -9.98 -3.67 -3.40
N LEU A 72 -9.08 -4.63 -3.61
CA LEU A 72 -7.64 -4.39 -3.63
C LEU A 72 -7.08 -4.68 -5.01
N ALA A 73 -6.02 -3.95 -5.37
CA ALA A 73 -5.16 -4.30 -6.48
C ALA A 73 -3.70 -4.22 -6.07
N SER A 74 -2.88 -5.17 -6.53
CA SER A 74 -1.43 -5.06 -6.49
C SER A 74 -0.89 -4.83 -7.89
N ASN A 75 0.26 -4.16 -7.93
CA ASN A 75 1.13 -4.15 -9.09
C ASN A 75 2.58 -4.33 -8.61
N PRO A 76 3.22 -5.47 -8.88
CA PRO A 76 4.66 -5.59 -8.74
C PRO A 76 5.29 -4.67 -9.79
N GLY A 77 5.94 -3.60 -9.35
CA GLY A 77 6.46 -2.54 -10.20
C GLY A 77 7.59 -3.00 -11.13
N ALA A 78 8.39 -2.05 -11.64
CA ALA A 78 9.43 -2.34 -12.63
C ALA A 78 10.53 -3.31 -12.14
N TYR A 79 10.76 -3.39 -10.83
CA TYR A 79 11.60 -4.40 -10.20
C TYR A 79 10.68 -5.49 -9.65
N THR A 80 10.33 -6.43 -10.51
CA THR A 80 9.48 -7.58 -10.19
C THR A 80 10.11 -8.44 -9.11
N LEU A 81 9.25 -8.99 -8.26
CA LEU A 81 9.66 -9.87 -7.18
C LEU A 81 10.15 -11.21 -7.77
N THR A 82 10.96 -11.96 -7.03
CA THR A 82 11.39 -13.30 -7.44
C THR A 82 10.53 -14.40 -6.82
N ASP A 83 9.95 -14.11 -5.65
CA ASP A 83 9.13 -15.03 -4.86
C ASP A 83 7.74 -14.42 -4.63
N ASN A 84 6.71 -15.28 -4.64
CA ASN A 84 5.36 -14.87 -4.25
C ASN A 84 5.40 -14.22 -2.88
N TRP A 85 4.66 -13.13 -2.72
CA TRP A 85 4.71 -12.30 -1.53
C TRP A 85 3.36 -12.23 -0.87
N ASP A 86 3.36 -11.93 0.42
CA ASP A 86 2.13 -11.84 1.20
C ASP A 86 1.85 -10.40 1.57
N LEU A 87 0.61 -10.00 1.41
CA LEU A 87 0.06 -8.75 1.91
C LEU A 87 -0.83 -9.02 3.12
N THR A 88 -0.60 -8.27 4.19
CA THR A 88 -1.56 -8.17 5.29
C THR A 88 -1.95 -6.72 5.50
N MET A 89 -3.23 -6.49 5.82
CA MET A 89 -3.70 -5.20 6.30
C MET A 89 -4.36 -5.40 7.64
N LYS A 90 -3.88 -4.69 8.65
CA LYS A 90 -4.36 -4.84 10.01
C LYS A 90 -5.04 -3.58 10.51
N GLU A 91 -6.17 -3.78 11.15
CA GLU A 91 -6.84 -2.81 12.01
C GLU A 91 -6.86 -3.38 13.42
N ASP A 92 -6.32 -2.66 14.40
CA ASP A 92 -6.19 -3.11 15.79
C ASP A 92 -5.60 -4.54 15.94
N GLY A 93 -4.71 -4.91 15.00
CA GLY A 93 -4.02 -6.20 14.96
C GLY A 93 -4.76 -7.33 14.22
N ALA A 94 -6.02 -7.15 13.84
CA ALA A 94 -6.81 -8.12 13.08
C ALA A 94 -6.63 -7.93 11.57
N ASP A 95 -6.44 -9.01 10.80
CA ASP A 95 -6.32 -8.93 9.34
C ASP A 95 -7.67 -8.66 8.68
N VAL A 96 -7.84 -7.45 8.16
CA VAL A 96 -9.08 -7.03 7.49
C VAL A 96 -9.25 -7.65 6.11
N LEU A 97 -8.21 -8.29 5.55
CA LEU A 97 -8.29 -8.96 4.25
C LEU A 97 -8.82 -10.38 4.34
N GLY A 98 -8.93 -10.96 5.55
CA GLY A 98 -9.34 -12.35 5.75
C GLY A 98 -8.43 -13.34 5.02
N GLY A 99 -7.12 -13.08 5.00
CA GLY A 99 -6.10 -13.92 4.34
C GLY A 99 -6.06 -13.81 2.81
N THR A 100 -6.85 -12.94 2.19
CA THR A 100 -6.88 -12.82 0.72
C THR A 100 -5.63 -12.17 0.11
N GLY A 101 -4.75 -11.61 0.94
CA GLY A 101 -3.49 -11.03 0.50
C GLY A 101 -2.32 -12.01 0.39
N ALA A 102 -2.51 -13.30 0.69
CA ALA A 102 -1.45 -14.31 0.57
C ALA A 102 -1.12 -14.66 -0.89
N ASP A 103 0.12 -15.10 -1.15
CA ASP A 103 0.57 -15.62 -2.46
C ASP A 103 0.28 -14.69 -3.65
N ARG A 104 0.64 -13.41 -3.54
CA ARG A 104 0.54 -12.47 -4.65
C ARG A 104 1.61 -12.73 -5.70
N ASP A 105 1.19 -12.61 -6.95
CA ASP A 105 2.03 -12.80 -8.13
C ASP A 105 3.16 -11.77 -8.17
N THR A 106 4.31 -12.22 -8.66
CA THR A 106 5.56 -11.47 -8.67
C THR A 106 5.77 -10.60 -9.90
N ALA A 107 5.02 -10.87 -10.97
CA ALA A 107 5.15 -10.27 -12.28
C ALA A 107 3.86 -9.64 -12.81
N ASN A 108 2.71 -10.08 -12.31
CA ASN A 108 1.39 -9.67 -12.80
C ASN A 108 0.67 -8.77 -11.79
N SER A 109 -0.04 -7.78 -12.31
CA SER A 109 -1.01 -7.04 -11.50
C SER A 109 -2.22 -7.90 -11.19
N GLU A 110 -2.63 -7.94 -9.93
CA GLU A 110 -3.75 -8.74 -9.47
C GLU A 110 -4.83 -7.87 -8.85
N ARG A 111 -6.07 -8.37 -8.86
CA ARG A 111 -7.20 -7.76 -8.16
C ARG A 111 -7.93 -8.82 -7.36
N TRP A 112 -8.30 -8.46 -6.14
CA TRP A 112 -9.07 -9.34 -5.27
C TRP A 112 -9.99 -8.54 -4.37
N PHE A 113 -10.92 -9.27 -3.76
CA PHE A 113 -11.89 -8.75 -2.80
C PHE A 113 -11.49 -9.22 -1.41
N PRO A 114 -11.65 -8.38 -0.38
CA PRO A 114 -11.57 -8.84 1.01
C PRO A 114 -12.47 -10.05 1.24
N LYS A 115 -12.06 -10.94 2.15
CA LYS A 115 -12.98 -11.89 2.76
C LYS A 115 -13.44 -11.34 4.10
N ASP A 116 -14.67 -11.67 4.46
CA ASP A 116 -15.11 -11.51 5.85
C ASP A 116 -14.10 -12.21 6.79
N VAL A 117 -13.95 -11.70 8.01
CA VAL A 117 -13.03 -12.24 9.03
C VAL A 117 -13.31 -13.70 9.38
N SER A 118 -14.52 -14.19 9.07
CA SER A 118 -14.92 -15.61 9.16
C SER A 118 -14.43 -16.48 7.98
N GLY A 119 -13.75 -15.90 6.99
CA GLY A 119 -13.10 -16.58 5.85
C GLY A 119 -14.04 -17.13 4.77
N GLY A 120 -15.37 -17.09 4.99
CA GLY A 120 -16.35 -17.80 4.16
C GLY A 120 -16.89 -17.04 2.94
N SER A 121 -16.96 -15.71 3.01
CA SER A 121 -17.59 -14.88 1.97
C SER A 121 -16.64 -13.80 1.46
N THR A 122 -16.50 -13.72 0.14
CA THR A 122 -15.83 -12.58 -0.53
C THR A 122 -16.78 -11.40 -0.61
N GLY A 123 -16.28 -10.21 -0.32
CA GLY A 123 -17.11 -9.01 -0.30
C GLY A 123 -16.34 -7.79 0.14
N SER A 124 -17.04 -6.88 0.80
CA SER A 124 -16.48 -5.67 1.34
C SER A 124 -16.24 -5.77 2.85
N VAL A 125 -15.20 -5.15 3.36
CA VAL A 125 -14.89 -5.09 4.79
C VAL A 125 -15.03 -3.66 5.31
N LEU A 126 -15.63 -3.51 6.49
CA LEU A 126 -15.68 -2.23 7.20
C LEU A 126 -14.34 -2.00 7.89
N VAL A 127 -13.82 -0.78 7.78
CA VAL A 127 -12.65 -0.29 8.52
C VAL A 127 -13.07 0.98 9.26
N ASN A 128 -12.60 1.13 10.48
CA ASN A 128 -12.88 2.24 11.39
C ASN A 128 -11.66 2.51 12.28
N GLY A 129 -10.50 2.77 11.66
CA GLY A 129 -9.26 2.95 12.38
C GLY A 129 -8.03 3.09 11.50
N PRO A 130 -6.84 3.28 12.11
CA PRO A 130 -5.58 3.26 11.38
C PRO A 130 -5.33 1.89 10.76
N LEU A 131 -4.96 1.86 9.47
CA LEU A 131 -4.62 0.63 8.77
C LEU A 131 -3.11 0.44 8.70
N SER A 132 -2.63 -0.67 9.24
CA SER A 132 -1.23 -1.12 9.12
C SER A 132 -1.08 -2.09 7.96
N VAL A 133 -0.33 -1.70 6.93
CA VAL A 133 -0.06 -2.51 5.75
C VAL A 133 1.32 -3.14 5.86
N ALA A 134 1.43 -4.47 5.78
CA ALA A 134 2.72 -5.16 5.81
C ALA A 134 2.87 -6.09 4.60
N ILE A 135 4.06 -6.09 4.01
CA ILE A 135 4.46 -6.99 2.93
C ILE A 135 5.53 -7.93 3.46
N THR A 136 5.31 -9.23 3.32
CA THR A 136 6.23 -10.28 3.75
C THR A 136 6.55 -11.25 2.62
N ASN A 137 7.47 -12.18 2.89
CA ASN A 137 7.93 -13.19 1.94
C ASN A 137 8.59 -12.65 0.66
N ASN A 138 9.17 -11.45 0.71
CA ASN A 138 10.06 -10.95 -0.32
C ASN A 138 11.53 -11.13 0.10
N SER A 139 12.35 -11.55 -0.86
CA SER A 139 13.81 -11.63 -0.77
C SER A 139 14.52 -10.73 -1.79
N GLN A 140 13.78 -10.15 -2.74
CA GLN A 140 14.31 -9.35 -3.83
C GLN A 140 14.65 -7.93 -3.35
N PRO A 141 15.93 -7.51 -3.44
CA PRO A 141 16.34 -6.15 -3.06
C PRO A 141 15.68 -5.09 -3.93
N ASN A 142 15.35 -3.94 -3.34
CA ASN A 142 14.83 -2.77 -4.07
C ASN A 142 13.53 -3.04 -4.87
N ALA A 143 12.83 -4.16 -4.60
CA ALA A 143 11.56 -4.47 -5.22
C ALA A 143 10.53 -3.39 -4.90
N ILE A 144 9.70 -3.04 -5.89
CA ILE A 144 8.67 -2.02 -5.73
C ILE A 144 7.31 -2.69 -5.83
N VAL A 145 6.43 -2.43 -4.87
CA VAL A 145 5.05 -2.90 -4.87
C VAL A 145 4.11 -1.72 -4.70
N VAL A 146 3.12 -1.63 -5.58
CA VAL A 146 2.03 -0.65 -5.47
C VAL A 146 0.76 -1.38 -5.11
N ILE A 147 0.15 -0.99 -4.00
CA ILE A 147 -1.13 -1.53 -3.53
C ILE A 147 -2.18 -0.43 -3.59
N LYS A 148 -3.33 -0.74 -4.17
CA LYS A 148 -4.47 0.15 -4.28
C LYS A 148 -5.64 -0.40 -3.50
N LEU A 149 -6.02 0.30 -2.44
CA LEU A 149 -7.19 0.01 -1.65
C LEU A 149 -8.33 0.91 -2.13
N ARG A 150 -9.39 0.31 -2.68
CA ARG A 150 -10.58 1.05 -3.12
C ARG A 150 -11.70 0.88 -2.12
N GLY A 151 -12.39 1.97 -1.84
CA GLY A 151 -13.51 1.96 -0.92
C GLY A 151 -14.33 3.23 -0.95
N PHE A 152 -15.27 3.30 -0.03
CA PHE A 152 -15.97 4.51 0.34
C PHE A 152 -15.41 4.93 1.68
N PHE A 153 -14.59 5.98 1.71
CA PHE A 153 -13.95 6.48 2.93
C PHE A 153 -14.53 7.86 3.29
N ARG A 154 -14.45 8.23 4.56
CA ARG A 154 -14.91 9.54 5.06
C ARG A 154 -13.81 10.25 5.82
#